data_AF-A0A660E7V7-F1
#
_entry.id   AF-A0A660E7V7-F1
#
_cell.length_a   1.000
_cell.length_b   1.000
_cell.length_c   1.000
_cell.angle_alpha   90.00
_cell.angle_beta   90.00
_cell.angle_gamma   90.00
#
_symmetry.space_group_name_H-M   'P 1'
#
loop_
_entity.id
_entity.type
_entity.pdbx_description
1 polymer ?
#
loop_
_entity_poly.entity_id
_entity_poly.type
_entity_poly.pdbx_seq_one_letter_code
_entity_poly.pdbx_strand_id
1 'polypeptide(L)'
;MRSTNRFWTLNRYFATSLLVIGSGLILWALLTSFGTLLSVEATVTAGVLGIAALAFLQPAPLSVLAPTIAIISLSAGYATFFSTNTIAWGSAILAIVMMAGILSYGFNLRQALRRRHSQWQ
;
A
#
# COMPACT_ATOMS: atom_id res chain seq x y z
N MET A 1 -32.36 12.08 -2.83
CA MET A 1 -31.12 11.34 -3.16
C MET A 1 -29.91 12.27 -3.03
N ARG A 2 -29.21 12.28 -1.89
CA ARG A 2 -28.11 13.23 -1.57
C ARG A 2 -27.05 12.63 -0.63
N SER A 3 -26.84 11.30 -0.69
CA SER A 3 -25.91 10.60 0.21
C SER A 3 -24.57 10.22 -0.44
N THR A 4 -24.50 10.12 -1.77
CA THR A 4 -23.31 9.66 -2.50
C THR A 4 -22.07 10.54 -2.25
N ASN A 5 -22.24 11.87 -2.12
CA ASN A 5 -21.11 12.77 -1.86
C ASN A 5 -20.48 12.59 -0.47
N ARG A 6 -21.26 12.31 0.59
CA ARG A 6 -20.71 12.12 1.94
C ARG A 6 -19.94 10.82 2.07
N PHE A 7 -20.47 9.73 1.50
CA PHE A 7 -19.74 8.45 1.47
C PHE A 7 -18.41 8.59 0.72
N TRP A 8 -18.40 9.37 -0.36
CA TRP A 8 -17.19 9.62 -1.13
C TRP A 8 -16.15 10.45 -0.36
N THR A 9 -16.58 11.50 0.35
CA THR A 9 -15.65 12.29 1.18
C THR A 9 -15.16 11.50 2.39
N LEU A 10 -16.04 10.79 3.08
CA LEU A 10 -15.69 9.97 4.26
C LEU A 10 -14.68 8.88 3.89
N ASN A 11 -14.89 8.22 2.77
CA ASN A 11 -13.99 7.20 2.24
C ASN A 11 -12.60 7.78 1.88
N ARG A 12 -12.57 9.00 1.34
CA ARG A 12 -11.31 9.70 1.05
C ARG A 12 -10.57 10.10 2.32
N TYR A 13 -11.27 10.63 3.34
CA TYR A 13 -10.65 10.92 4.64
C TYR A 13 -10.15 9.67 5.33
N PHE A 14 -10.91 8.58 5.29
CA PHE A 14 -10.51 7.28 5.84
C PHE A 14 -9.22 6.78 5.17
N ALA A 15 -9.16 6.74 3.84
CA ALA A 15 -7.97 6.34 3.12
C ALA A 15 -6.75 7.24 3.41
N THR A 16 -6.98 8.55 3.59
CA THR A 16 -5.91 9.49 3.95
C THR A 16 -5.40 9.23 5.37
N SER A 17 -6.30 8.97 6.33
CA SER A 17 -5.93 8.60 7.69
C SER A 17 -5.13 7.29 7.72
N LEU A 18 -5.52 6.28 6.94
CA LEU A 18 -4.74 5.03 6.83
C LEU A 18 -3.33 5.29 6.28
N LEU A 19 -3.17 6.19 5.30
CA LEU A 19 -1.85 6.56 4.79
C LEU A 19 -1.00 7.28 5.84
N VAL A 20 -1.61 8.21 6.59
CA VAL A 20 -0.90 8.94 7.66
C VAL A 20 -0.47 7.98 8.76
N ILE A 21 -1.36 7.09 9.21
CA ILE A 21 -1.07 6.10 10.25
C ILE A 21 -0.01 5.11 9.76
N GLY A 22 -0.14 4.59 8.53
CA GLY A 22 0.84 3.66 7.95
C GLY A 22 2.22 4.31 7.80
N SER A 23 2.29 5.55 7.30
CA SER A 23 3.56 6.28 7.16
C SER A 23 4.17 6.61 8.51
N GLY A 24 3.35 6.98 9.49
CA GLY A 24 3.77 7.22 10.87
C GLY A 24 4.33 5.96 11.54
N LEU A 25 3.70 4.81 11.33
CA LEU A 25 4.19 3.51 11.82
C LEU A 25 5.55 3.15 11.22
N ILE A 26 5.75 3.38 9.93
CA ILE A 26 7.04 3.15 9.26
C ILE A 26 8.11 4.05 9.87
N LEU A 27 7.85 5.36 9.98
CA LEU A 27 8.79 6.31 10.57
C LEU A 27 9.12 5.96 12.03
N TRP A 28 8.12 5.60 12.81
CA TRP A 28 8.30 5.18 14.20
C TRP A 28 9.14 3.90 14.31
N ALA A 29 8.84 2.89 13.48
CA ALA A 29 9.57 1.64 13.44
C ALA A 29 11.04 1.84 13.05
N LEU A 30 11.31 2.69 12.05
CA LEU A 30 12.66 3.06 11.63
C LEU A 30 13.43 3.80 12.73
N LEU A 31 12.78 4.72 13.45
CA LEU A 31 13.44 5.54 14.47
C LEU A 31 13.71 4.79 15.77
N THR A 32 12.86 3.83 16.14
CA THR A 32 12.92 3.20 17.47
C THR A 32 13.64 1.86 17.48
N SER A 33 13.44 1.02 16.46
CA SER A 33 13.71 -0.41 16.59
C SER A 33 14.16 -1.06 15.28
N PHE A 34 14.98 -0.38 14.49
CA PHE A 34 15.40 -0.85 13.16
C PHE A 34 15.99 -2.26 13.19
N GLY A 35 15.42 -3.18 12.40
CA GLY A 35 15.89 -4.55 12.27
C GLY A 35 15.42 -5.52 13.37
N THR A 36 14.57 -5.08 14.29
CA THR A 36 13.91 -5.96 15.26
C THR A 36 12.64 -6.59 14.69
N LEU A 37 12.20 -7.72 15.26
CA LEU A 37 10.91 -8.35 14.92
C LEU A 37 9.74 -7.37 15.05
N LEU A 38 9.76 -6.50 16.05
CA LEU A 38 8.75 -5.46 16.29
C LEU A 38 8.67 -4.44 15.13
N SER A 39 9.82 -4.06 14.57
CA SER A 39 9.87 -3.17 13.38
C SER A 39 9.35 -3.87 12.14
N VAL A 40 9.62 -5.17 11.98
CA VAL A 40 9.09 -5.97 10.87
C VAL A 40 7.57 -6.03 10.92
N GLU A 41 6.98 -6.35 12.07
CA GLU A 41 5.52 -6.41 12.23
C GLU A 41 4.86 -5.04 12.00
N ALA A 42 5.46 -3.97 12.51
CA ALA A 42 4.98 -2.61 12.27
C ALA A 42 5.03 -2.24 10.77
N THR A 43 6.10 -2.62 10.07
CA THR A 43 6.28 -2.37 8.63
C THR A 43 5.28 -3.18 7.79
N VAL A 44 5.03 -4.44 8.15
CA VAL A 44 4.00 -5.26 7.49
C VAL A 44 2.62 -4.65 7.70
N THR A 45 2.31 -4.24 8.93
CA THR A 45 1.04 -3.60 9.28
C THR A 45 0.86 -2.30 8.49
N ALA A 46 1.90 -1.47 8.39
CA ALA A 46 1.88 -0.28 7.56
C ALA A 46 1.66 -0.58 6.08
N GLY A 47 2.27 -1.65 5.55
CA GLY A 47 2.03 -2.13 4.19
C GLY A 47 0.56 -2.53 3.97
N VAL A 48 -0.03 -3.29 4.89
CA VAL A 48 -1.45 -3.68 4.84
C VAL A 48 -2.36 -2.45 4.90
N LEU A 49 -2.07 -1.49 5.77
CA LEU A 49 -2.80 -0.22 5.85
C LEU A 49 -2.68 0.58 4.55
N GLY A 50 -1.51 0.57 3.90
CA GLY A 50 -1.31 1.17 2.59
C GLY A 50 -2.17 0.51 1.50
N ILE A 51 -2.28 -0.82 1.49
CA ILE A 51 -3.15 -1.55 0.55
C ILE A 51 -4.62 -1.19 0.79
N ALA A 52 -5.05 -1.18 2.05
CA ALA A 52 -6.40 -0.79 2.42
C ALA A 52 -6.69 0.67 2.00
N ALA A 53 -5.75 1.59 2.24
CA ALA A 53 -5.85 2.97 1.78
C ALA A 53 -6.01 3.04 0.26
N LEU A 54 -5.20 2.30 -0.51
CA LEU A 54 -5.31 2.22 -1.97
C LEU A 54 -6.65 1.64 -2.44
N ALA A 55 -7.22 0.69 -1.72
CA ALA A 55 -8.53 0.13 -2.04
C ALA A 55 -9.65 1.17 -1.91
N PHE A 56 -9.58 1.99 -0.86
CA PHE A 56 -10.56 3.01 -0.49
C PHE A 56 -10.35 4.36 -1.17
N LEU A 57 -9.12 4.73 -1.53
CA LEU A 57 -8.81 6.00 -2.20
C LEU A 57 -9.31 5.97 -3.65
N GLN A 58 -10.51 6.50 -3.89
CA GLN A 58 -11.10 6.60 -5.23
C GLN A 58 -11.59 8.03 -5.51
N PRO A 59 -11.22 8.64 -6.66
CA PRO A 59 -10.10 8.35 -7.55
C PRO A 59 -8.77 8.81 -6.93
N ALA A 60 -7.79 7.90 -6.86
CA ALA A 60 -6.45 8.23 -6.39
C ALA A 60 -5.63 8.88 -7.54
N PRO A 61 -5.06 10.08 -7.35
CA PRO A 61 -4.15 10.67 -8.32
C PRO A 61 -2.88 9.81 -8.44
N LEU A 62 -2.34 9.71 -9.66
CA LEU A 62 -1.12 8.94 -9.95
C LEU A 62 0.06 9.36 -9.05
N SER A 63 0.13 10.66 -8.72
CA SER A 63 1.14 11.25 -7.82
C SER A 63 1.12 10.68 -6.40
N VAL A 64 0.00 10.13 -5.93
CA VAL A 64 -0.11 9.45 -4.62
C VAL A 64 -0.02 7.93 -4.81
N LEU A 65 -0.53 7.42 -5.92
CA LEU A 65 -0.56 5.99 -6.21
C LEU A 65 0.84 5.39 -6.31
N ALA A 66 1.71 5.98 -7.13
CA ALA A 66 3.07 5.50 -7.37
C ALA A 66 3.92 5.43 -6.08
N PRO A 67 4.01 6.50 -5.25
CA PRO A 67 4.77 6.42 -4.00
C PRO A 67 4.15 5.44 -3.00
N THR A 68 2.81 5.33 -2.95
CA THR A 68 2.17 4.37 -2.04
C THR A 68 2.49 2.92 -2.43
N ILE A 69 2.45 2.59 -3.73
CA ILE A 69 2.86 1.27 -4.23
C ILE A 69 4.33 1.02 -3.90
N ALA A 70 5.20 2.00 -4.11
CA ALA A 70 6.62 1.89 -3.77
C ALA A 70 6.80 1.58 -2.27
N ILE A 71 6.13 2.32 -1.37
CA ILE A 71 6.20 2.11 0.08
C ILE A 71 5.73 0.70 0.47
N ILE A 72 4.61 0.23 -0.09
CA ILE A 72 4.08 -1.12 0.20
C ILE A 72 5.06 -2.20 -0.28
N SER A 73 5.62 -2.04 -1.48
CA SER A 73 6.61 -2.98 -2.02
C SER A 73 7.89 -3.00 -1.21
N LEU A 74 8.40 -1.83 -0.80
CA LEU A 74 9.54 -1.70 0.12
C LEU A 74 9.25 -2.36 1.47
N SER A 75 8.03 -2.23 1.98
CA SER A 75 7.60 -2.87 3.23
C SER A 75 7.65 -4.40 3.12
N ALA A 76 7.19 -4.95 2.01
CA ALA A 76 7.28 -6.40 1.73
C ALA A 76 8.73 -6.87 1.61
N GLY A 77 9.59 -6.10 0.95
CA GLY A 77 11.03 -6.36 0.86
C GLY A 77 11.71 -6.35 2.22
N TYR A 78 11.45 -5.32 3.03
CA TYR A 78 11.99 -5.17 4.37
C TYR A 78 11.59 -6.34 5.27
N ALA A 79 10.31 -6.72 5.26
CA ALA A 79 9.83 -7.85 6.03
C ALA A 79 10.51 -9.16 5.59
N THR A 80 10.68 -9.37 4.29
CA THR A 80 11.33 -10.57 3.75
C THR A 80 12.82 -10.62 4.12
N PHE A 81 13.50 -9.46 4.09
CA PHE A 81 14.91 -9.34 4.40
C PHE A 81 15.22 -9.70 5.87
N PHE A 82 14.41 -9.19 6.81
CA PHE A 82 14.61 -9.41 8.24
C PHE A 82 13.93 -10.67 8.80
N SER A 83 12.95 -11.23 8.11
CA SER A 83 12.28 -12.49 8.51
C SER A 83 13.06 -13.74 8.06
N THR A 84 13.89 -13.63 7.03
CA THR A 84 14.75 -14.73 6.59
C THR A 84 15.98 -14.82 7.51
N ASN A 85 16.18 -15.96 8.18
CA ASN A 85 17.36 -16.21 9.06
C ASN A 85 18.72 -16.11 8.33
N THR A 86 18.71 -16.03 7.00
CA THR A 86 19.89 -15.79 6.16
C THR A 86 19.67 -14.46 5.44
N ILE A 87 20.61 -13.52 5.58
CA ILE A 87 20.57 -12.20 4.92
C ILE A 87 20.65 -12.38 3.40
N ALA A 88 19.50 -12.65 2.78
CA ALA A 88 19.37 -12.96 1.36
C ALA A 88 18.76 -11.77 0.63
N TRP A 89 19.62 -10.85 0.18
CA TRP A 89 19.22 -9.69 -0.62
C TRP A 89 18.35 -10.05 -1.83
N GLY A 90 18.59 -11.23 -2.42
CA GLY A 90 17.81 -11.74 -3.54
C GLY A 90 16.33 -11.98 -3.23
N SER A 91 15.99 -12.53 -2.06
CA SER A 91 14.59 -12.78 -1.69
C SER A 91 13.84 -11.48 -1.41
N ALA A 92 14.52 -10.50 -0.81
CA ALA A 92 13.97 -9.16 -0.57
C ALA A 92 13.67 -8.43 -1.89
N ILE A 93 14.61 -8.42 -2.84
CA ILE A 93 14.39 -7.82 -4.17
C ILE A 93 13.25 -8.53 -4.90
N LEU A 94 13.22 -9.86 -4.85
CA LEU A 94 12.15 -10.63 -5.48
C LEU A 94 10.78 -10.31 -4.88
N ALA A 95 10.69 -10.17 -3.56
CA ALA A 95 9.46 -9.75 -2.88
C ALA A 95 9.01 -8.34 -3.29
N ILE A 96 9.94 -7.38 -3.40
CA ILE A 96 9.64 -6.01 -3.87
C ILE A 96 9.06 -6.05 -5.28
N VAL A 97 9.70 -6.77 -6.20
CA VAL A 97 9.29 -6.87 -7.60
C VAL A 97 7.93 -7.57 -7.72
N MET A 98 7.73 -8.70 -7.02
CA MET A 98 6.46 -9.41 -7.00
C MET A 98 5.32 -8.53 -6.47
N MET A 99 5.54 -7.84 -5.35
CA MET A 99 4.52 -6.98 -4.75
C MET A 99 4.18 -5.78 -5.64
N ALA A 100 5.20 -5.15 -6.24
CA ALA A 100 5.00 -4.05 -7.19
C ALA A 100 4.23 -4.51 -8.43
N GLY A 101 4.55 -5.70 -8.95
CA GLY A 101 3.86 -6.30 -10.09
C GLY A 101 2.39 -6.59 -9.79
N ILE A 102 2.09 -7.23 -8.66
CA ILE A 102 0.72 -7.55 -8.23
C ILE A 102 -0.12 -6.28 -8.08
N LEU A 103 0.41 -5.26 -7.40
CA LEU A 103 -0.31 -4.00 -7.19
C LEU A 103 -0.54 -3.26 -8.51
N SER A 104 0.49 -3.18 -9.36
CA SER A 104 0.39 -2.52 -10.67
C SER A 104 -0.63 -3.21 -11.57
N TYR A 105 -0.60 -4.54 -11.62
CA TYR A 105 -1.56 -5.34 -12.38
C TYR A 105 -2.99 -5.18 -11.84
N GLY A 106 -3.17 -5.29 -10.52
CA GLY A 106 -4.47 -5.12 -9.88
C GLY A 106 -5.10 -3.75 -10.15
N PHE A 107 -4.28 -2.69 -10.13
CA PHE A 107 -4.74 -1.35 -10.49
C PHE A 107 -5.10 -1.22 -11.97
N ASN A 108 -4.28 -1.75 -12.87
CA ASN A 108 -4.56 -1.72 -14.30
C ASN A 108 -5.86 -2.48 -14.64
N LEU A 109 -6.05 -3.67 -14.04
CA LEU A 109 -7.28 -4.44 -14.18
C LEU A 109 -8.52 -3.67 -13.68
N ARG A 110 -8.40 -3.02 -12.52
CA ARG A 110 -9.48 -2.19 -11.96
C ARG A 110 -9.83 -1.01 -12.86
N GLN A 111 -8.82 -0.38 -13.48
CA GLN A 111 -9.03 0.72 -14.42
C GLN A 111 -9.65 0.23 -15.74
N ALA A 112 -9.22 -0.94 -16.24
CA ALA A 112 -9.78 -1.58 -17.42
C ALA A 112 -11.26 -1.95 -17.23
N LEU A 113 -11.62 -2.51 -16.06
CA LEU A 113 -13.00 -2.82 -15.70
C LEU A 113 -13.88 -1.57 -15.65
N ARG A 114 -13.39 -0.48 -15.03
CA ARG A 114 -14.11 0.81 -15.02
C ARG A 114 -14.34 1.38 -16.42
N ARG A 115 -13.32 1.35 -17.28
CA ARG A 115 -13.41 1.83 -18.66
C ARG A 115 -14.41 1.02 -19.49
N ARG A 116 -14.43 -0.30 -19.30
CA ARG A 116 -15.44 -1.15 -19.96
C ARG A 116 -16.83 -0.76 -19.47
N HIS A 117 -17.05 -0.65 -18.17
CA HIS A 117 -18.36 -0.31 -17.62
C HIS A 117 -18.92 1.03 -18.13
N SER A 118 -18.07 2.04 -18.38
CA SER A 118 -18.50 3.31 -18.98
C SER A 118 -18.80 3.25 -20.48
N GLN A 119 -18.43 2.18 -21.18
CA GLN A 119 -18.77 1.97 -22.60
C GLN A 119 -20.05 1.15 -22.81
N TRP A 120 -20.60 0.56 -21.73
CA TRP A 120 -21.90 -0.14 -21.77
C TRP A 120 -23.08 0.76 -21.34
N GLN A 121 -22.82 2.01 -20.95
CA GLN A 121 -23.82 3.05 -20.71
C GLN A 121 -23.80 4.06 -21.85
#